data_AF-A0A221VY14-F1
#
_entry.id   AF-A0A221VY14-F1
#
_cell.length_a   1.000
_cell.length_b   1.000
_cell.length_c   1.000
_cell.angle_alpha   90.00
_cell.angle_beta   90.00
_cell.angle_gamma   90.00
#
_symmetry.space_group_name_H-M   'P 1'
#
loop_
_entity.id
_entity.type
_entity.pdbx_description
1 polymer ?
#
loop_
_entity_poly.entity_id
_entity_poly.type
_entity_poly.pdbx_seq_one_letter_code
_entity_poly.pdbx_strand_id
1 'polypeptide(L)'
;MPYPASKPTFLPLTLAAVRTSMPGADNPGRMPEDDTVRRRAEAADLAAADCWVGLLAGCDSPARRDLSAHLLALSAALASAAGGDRWNDSAHGLRVAAATRRIGAAVDEGDGEEFAEAVSGYDQTVATAVVSLGSRLGSSTV
;
A
#
# COMPACT_ATOMS: atom_id res chain seq x y z
N MET A 1 -23.98 13.09 -19.47
CA MET A 1 -22.50 13.02 -19.41
C MET A 1 -22.14 11.76 -18.64
N PRO A 2 -21.57 10.71 -19.25
CA PRO A 2 -21.04 9.61 -18.47
C PRO A 2 -19.78 10.12 -17.77
N TYR A 3 -19.74 10.06 -16.45
CA TYR A 3 -18.48 10.20 -15.72
C TYR A 3 -17.54 9.11 -16.26
N PRO A 4 -16.28 9.42 -16.61
CA PRO A 4 -15.31 8.35 -16.80
C PRO A 4 -15.33 7.58 -15.48
N ALA A 5 -15.65 6.27 -15.54
CA ALA A 5 -15.62 5.43 -14.36
C ALA A 5 -14.19 5.47 -13.84
N SER A 6 -13.94 6.32 -12.83
CA SER A 6 -12.68 6.35 -12.13
C SER A 6 -12.49 4.95 -11.59
N LYS A 7 -11.36 4.30 -11.94
CA LYS A 7 -11.00 3.03 -11.33
C LYS A 7 -11.14 3.18 -9.81
N PRO A 8 -11.81 2.25 -9.11
CA PRO A 8 -11.94 2.31 -7.66
C PRO A 8 -10.55 2.38 -7.04
N THR A 9 -10.31 3.41 -6.22
CA THR A 9 -9.08 3.54 -5.43
C THR A 9 -9.25 2.73 -4.16
N PHE A 10 -8.32 1.82 -3.92
CA PHE A 10 -8.31 0.88 -2.82
C PHE A 10 -7.33 1.27 -1.71
N LEU A 11 -6.36 2.12 -2.03
CA LEU A 11 -5.36 2.65 -1.09
C LEU A 11 -5.41 4.19 -0.96
N PRO A 12 -6.59 4.83 -0.80
CA PRO A 12 -6.69 6.28 -0.82
C PRO A 12 -5.93 6.96 0.33
N LEU A 13 -5.94 6.37 1.53
CA LEU A 13 -5.26 6.95 2.70
C LEU A 13 -3.75 6.78 2.58
N THR A 14 -3.30 5.63 2.09
CA THR A 14 -1.87 5.37 1.86
C THR A 14 -1.31 6.32 0.83
N LEU A 15 -2.00 6.54 -0.29
CA LEU A 15 -1.57 7.49 -1.31
C LEU A 15 -1.54 8.92 -0.78
N ALA A 16 -2.53 9.32 0.02
CA ALA A 16 -2.54 10.62 0.68
C ALA A 16 -1.37 10.76 1.67
N ALA A 17 -1.17 9.78 2.55
CA ALA A 17 -0.11 9.76 3.55
C ALA A 17 1.28 9.81 2.89
N VAL A 18 1.51 9.04 1.83
CA VAL A 18 2.78 9.09 1.10
C VAL A 18 3.00 10.47 0.49
N ARG A 19 1.97 11.11 -0.07
CA ARG A 19 2.08 12.47 -0.62
C ARG A 19 2.37 13.54 0.44
N THR A 20 1.77 13.43 1.63
CA THR A 20 1.86 14.46 2.67
C THR A 20 3.04 14.26 3.61
N SER A 21 3.38 13.01 3.93
CA SER A 21 4.33 12.67 4.98
C SER A 21 5.70 12.26 4.43
N MET A 22 5.78 11.91 3.15
CA MET A 22 7.05 11.73 2.45
C MET A 22 7.24 12.96 1.53
N PRO A 23 7.99 13.99 1.96
CA PRO A 23 8.15 15.21 1.17
C PRO A 23 8.69 14.88 -0.23
N GLY A 24 7.99 15.36 -1.26
CA GLY A 24 8.26 14.99 -2.64
C GLY A 24 8.34 16.18 -3.61
N ALA A 25 9.36 16.12 -4.47
CA ALA A 25 9.65 16.87 -5.70
C ALA A 25 10.54 18.13 -5.63
N ASP A 26 10.36 19.06 -4.69
CA ASP A 26 11.07 20.36 -4.75
C ASP A 26 12.45 20.41 -4.08
N ASN A 27 12.96 19.29 -3.54
CA ASN A 27 14.23 19.28 -2.80
C ASN A 27 15.35 18.55 -3.57
N PRO A 28 16.39 19.27 -4.08
CA PRO A 28 17.42 18.72 -4.96
C PRO A 28 18.44 17.77 -4.30
N GLY A 29 18.22 17.36 -3.04
CA GLY A 29 19.10 16.46 -2.27
C GLY A 29 18.51 15.07 -1.97
N ARG A 30 17.51 14.60 -2.74
CA ARG A 30 16.67 13.45 -2.37
C ARG A 30 17.37 12.08 -2.55
N MET A 31 17.11 11.18 -1.61
CA MET A 31 17.42 9.75 -1.73
C MET A 31 16.41 9.05 -2.66
N PRO A 32 16.82 8.08 -3.49
CA PRO A 32 15.96 7.36 -4.45
C PRO A 32 14.80 6.55 -3.82
N GLU A 33 14.79 6.39 -2.51
CA GLU A 33 13.89 5.48 -1.78
C GLU A 33 12.46 6.04 -1.61
N ASP A 34 12.29 7.35 -1.41
CA ASP A 34 10.96 7.94 -1.22
C ASP A 34 10.10 7.90 -2.49
N ASP A 35 10.73 8.06 -3.66
CA ASP A 35 10.03 7.95 -4.94
C ASP A 35 9.63 6.49 -5.23
N THR A 36 10.38 5.55 -4.66
CA THR A 36 10.08 4.12 -4.74
C THR A 36 8.82 3.78 -3.94
N VAL A 37 8.66 4.28 -2.71
CA VAL A 37 7.45 4.05 -1.90
C VAL A 37 6.19 4.54 -2.63
N ARG A 38 6.23 5.75 -3.21
CA ARG A 38 5.11 6.31 -3.98
C ARG A 38 4.73 5.42 -5.17
N ARG A 39 5.70 5.06 -6.02
CA ARG A 39 5.45 4.21 -7.19
C ARG A 39 4.91 2.83 -6.79
N ARG A 40 5.38 2.26 -5.68
CA ARG A 40 4.88 0.97 -5.17
C ARG A 40 3.47 1.08 -4.62
N ALA A 41 3.12 2.19 -3.96
CA ALA A 41 1.76 2.43 -3.48
C ALA A 41 0.77 2.57 -4.65
N GLU A 42 1.14 3.31 -5.69
CA GLU A 42 0.33 3.45 -6.90
C GLU A 42 0.16 2.10 -7.64
N ALA A 43 1.23 1.31 -7.73
CA ALA A 43 1.17 -0.02 -8.35
C ALA A 43 0.27 -0.99 -7.55
N ALA A 44 0.34 -0.95 -6.22
CA ALA A 44 -0.51 -1.76 -5.35
C ALA A 44 -1.99 -1.36 -5.43
N ASP A 45 -2.29 -0.05 -5.52
CA ASP A 45 -3.65 0.46 -5.70
C ASP A 45 -4.26 -0.02 -7.02
N LEU A 46 -3.51 0.08 -8.11
CA LEU A 46 -3.94 -0.41 -9.42
C LEU A 46 -4.17 -1.92 -9.43
N ALA A 47 -3.25 -2.69 -8.84
CA ALA A 47 -3.39 -4.14 -8.74
C ALA A 47 -4.61 -4.54 -7.90
N ALA A 48 -4.90 -3.81 -6.82
CA ALA A 48 -6.08 -4.04 -5.99
C ALA A 48 -7.37 -3.76 -6.77
N ALA A 49 -7.39 -2.68 -7.56
CA ALA A 49 -8.52 -2.35 -8.43
C ALA A 49 -8.77 -3.43 -9.50
N ASP A 50 -7.71 -3.94 -10.13
CA ASP A 50 -7.84 -4.99 -11.14
C ASP A 50 -8.23 -6.35 -10.52
N CYS A 51 -7.70 -6.67 -9.32
CA CYS A 51 -8.10 -7.85 -8.55
C CYS A 51 -9.58 -7.80 -8.16
N TRP A 52 -10.08 -6.66 -7.71
CA TRP A 52 -11.48 -6.44 -7.39
C TRP A 52 -12.40 -6.69 -8.58
N VAL A 53 -12.05 -6.16 -9.76
CA VAL A 53 -12.83 -6.39 -10.98
C VAL A 53 -12.84 -7.89 -11.33
N GLY A 54 -11.71 -8.58 -11.19
CA GLY A 54 -11.62 -10.03 -11.37
C GLY A 54 -12.52 -10.81 -10.40
N LEU A 55 -12.53 -10.42 -9.12
CA LEU A 55 -13.40 -10.99 -8.08
C LEU A 55 -14.88 -10.83 -8.44
N LEU A 56 -15.31 -9.62 -8.80
CA LEU A 56 -16.70 -9.34 -9.16
C LEU A 56 -17.14 -10.04 -10.45
N ALA A 57 -16.22 -10.22 -11.40
CA ALA A 57 -16.48 -10.94 -12.65
C ALA A 57 -16.43 -12.48 -12.49
N GLY A 58 -16.06 -12.99 -11.30
CA GLY A 58 -15.86 -14.42 -11.06
C GLY A 58 -14.74 -15.03 -11.91
N CYS A 59 -13.81 -14.21 -12.40
CA CYS A 59 -12.72 -14.63 -13.27
C CYS A 59 -11.44 -14.86 -12.48
N ASP A 60 -10.73 -15.96 -12.75
CA ASP A 60 -9.36 -16.18 -12.26
C ASP A 60 -8.38 -15.31 -13.07
N SER A 61 -8.33 -14.03 -12.74
CA SER A 61 -7.51 -13.05 -13.44
C SER A 61 -6.04 -13.09 -12.95
N PRO A 62 -5.06 -12.80 -13.83
CA PRO A 62 -3.66 -12.64 -13.42
C PRO A 62 -3.46 -11.65 -12.27
N ALA A 63 -4.31 -10.62 -12.20
CA ALA A 63 -4.28 -9.60 -11.16
C ALA A 63 -4.47 -10.16 -9.74
N ARG A 64 -5.20 -11.28 -9.57
CA ARG A 64 -5.28 -11.97 -8.26
C ARG A 64 -3.91 -12.47 -7.79
N ARG A 65 -3.11 -12.99 -8.72
CA ARG A 65 -1.77 -13.55 -8.43
C ARG A 65 -0.74 -12.46 -8.21
N ASP A 66 -0.86 -11.36 -8.95
CA ASP A 66 0.09 -10.25 -8.91
C ASP A 66 -0.12 -9.33 -7.70
N LEU A 67 -1.33 -9.25 -7.15
CA LEU A 67 -1.63 -8.37 -6.01
C LEU A 67 -0.73 -8.63 -4.81
N SER A 68 -0.56 -9.89 -4.43
CA SER A 68 0.31 -10.28 -3.31
C SER A 68 1.76 -9.80 -3.53
N ALA A 69 2.28 -9.89 -4.75
CA ALA A 69 3.60 -9.40 -5.09
C ALA A 69 3.70 -7.87 -4.98
N HIS A 70 2.68 -7.13 -5.40
CA HIS A 70 2.64 -5.68 -5.28
C HIS A 70 2.56 -5.20 -3.82
N LEU A 71 1.77 -5.86 -2.98
CA LEU A 71 1.67 -5.54 -1.54
C LEU A 71 2.98 -5.82 -0.80
N LEU A 72 3.67 -6.92 -1.14
CA LEU A 72 5.00 -7.23 -0.62
C LEU A 72 6.06 -6.23 -1.10
N ALA A 73 5.97 -5.77 -2.35
CA ALA A 73 6.89 -4.75 -2.85
C ALA A 73 6.68 -3.39 -2.16
N LEU A 74 5.44 -3.05 -1.80
CA LEU A 74 5.13 -1.85 -1.02
C LEU A 74 5.68 -1.99 0.41
N SER A 75 5.46 -3.13 1.07
CA SER A 75 5.98 -3.35 2.43
C SER A 75 7.52 -3.33 2.48
N ALA A 76 8.19 -3.88 1.47
CA ALA A 76 9.64 -3.82 1.32
C ALA A 76 10.15 -2.38 1.11
N ALA A 77 9.44 -1.57 0.31
CA ALA A 77 9.80 -0.17 0.13
C ALA A 77 9.64 0.64 1.43
N LEU A 78 8.58 0.38 2.20
CA LEU A 78 8.39 0.97 3.53
C LEU A 78 9.47 0.52 4.51
N ALA A 79 9.87 -0.75 4.45
CA ALA A 79 10.96 -1.27 5.25
C ALA A 79 12.29 -0.56 4.93
N SER A 80 12.64 -0.38 3.65
CA SER A 80 13.83 0.37 3.24
C SER A 80 13.82 1.78 3.81
N ALA A 81 12.71 2.50 3.62
CA ALA A 81 12.57 3.87 4.11
C ALA A 81 12.62 3.98 5.65
N ALA A 82 12.27 2.91 6.37
CA ALA A 82 12.30 2.84 7.83
C ALA A 82 13.58 2.22 8.42
N GLY A 83 14.53 1.78 7.60
CA GLY A 83 15.79 1.15 8.04
C GLY A 83 15.68 -0.36 8.31
N GLY A 84 14.95 -1.10 7.48
CA GLY A 84 14.94 -2.56 7.35
C GLY A 84 14.56 -3.32 8.62
N ASP A 85 15.56 -3.64 9.45
CA ASP A 85 15.41 -4.40 10.70
C ASP A 85 14.42 -3.73 11.66
N ARG A 86 14.47 -2.39 11.75
CA ARG A 86 13.55 -1.63 12.61
C ARG A 86 12.09 -1.73 12.16
N TRP A 87 11.84 -1.90 10.87
CA TRP A 87 10.48 -2.05 10.35
C TRP A 87 9.92 -3.42 10.66
N ASN A 88 10.71 -4.47 10.42
CA ASN A 88 10.29 -5.85 10.61
C ASN A 88 9.97 -6.15 12.09
N ASP A 89 10.72 -5.55 13.01
CA ASP A 89 10.49 -5.67 14.45
C ASP A 89 9.45 -4.68 15.00
N SER A 90 8.96 -3.75 14.15
CA SER A 90 7.97 -2.77 14.59
C SER A 90 6.56 -3.36 14.62
N ALA A 91 5.74 -2.87 15.55
CA ALA A 91 4.31 -3.14 15.57
C ALA A 91 3.60 -2.69 14.28
N HIS A 92 4.19 -1.78 13.50
CA HIS A 92 3.66 -1.38 12.19
C HIS A 92 3.96 -2.43 11.13
N GLY A 93 5.22 -2.89 11.01
CA GLY A 93 5.61 -3.93 10.07
C GLY A 93 4.85 -5.23 10.28
N LEU A 94 4.70 -5.68 11.53
CA LEU A 94 3.91 -6.87 11.87
C LEU A 94 2.43 -6.71 11.48
N ARG A 95 1.83 -5.53 11.71
CA ARG A 95 0.43 -5.25 11.33
C ARG A 95 0.25 -5.22 9.80
N VAL A 96 1.18 -4.60 9.07
CA VAL A 96 1.15 -4.57 7.61
C VAL A 96 1.29 -5.98 7.03
N ALA A 97 2.19 -6.81 7.59
CA ALA A 97 2.35 -8.20 7.17
C ALA A 97 1.10 -9.05 7.46
N ALA A 98 0.46 -8.85 8.61
CA ALA A 98 -0.80 -9.53 8.94
C ALA A 98 -1.93 -9.12 7.99
N ALA A 99 -2.09 -7.82 7.72
CA ALA A 99 -3.09 -7.32 6.78
C ALA A 99 -2.85 -7.81 5.34
N THR A 100 -1.59 -7.88 4.89
CA THR A 100 -1.22 -8.44 3.59
C THR A 100 -1.67 -9.90 3.45
N ARG A 101 -1.46 -10.72 4.50
CA ARG A 101 -1.90 -12.12 4.50
C ARG A 101 -3.42 -12.26 4.46
N ARG A 102 -4.15 -11.38 5.15
CA ARG A 102 -5.63 -11.38 5.13
C ARG A 102 -6.17 -11.06 3.73
N ILE A 103 -5.55 -10.10 3.03
CA ILE A 103 -5.90 -9.84 1.62
C ILE A 103 -5.63 -11.07 0.76
N GLY A 104 -4.48 -11.72 0.91
CA GLY A 104 -4.15 -12.94 0.17
C GLY A 104 -5.18 -14.06 0.39
N ALA A 105 -5.58 -14.31 1.63
CA ALA A 105 -6.61 -15.30 1.95
C ALA A 105 -7.95 -14.98 1.28
N ALA A 106 -8.43 -13.73 1.39
CA ALA A 106 -9.68 -13.31 0.75
C ALA A 106 -9.64 -13.45 -0.79
N VAL A 107 -8.48 -13.19 -1.40
CA VAL A 107 -8.26 -13.39 -2.83
C VAL A 107 -8.31 -14.86 -3.23
N ASP A 108 -7.71 -15.74 -2.43
CA ASP A 108 -7.70 -17.19 -2.68
C ASP A 108 -9.11 -17.78 -2.51
N GLU A 109 -9.85 -17.34 -1.49
CA GLU A 109 -11.24 -17.75 -1.23
C GLU A 109 -12.23 -17.14 -2.24
N GLY A 110 -11.82 -16.07 -2.92
CA GLY A 110 -12.62 -15.39 -3.92
C GLY A 110 -13.76 -14.56 -3.33
N ASP A 111 -13.69 -14.23 -2.05
CA ASP A 111 -14.67 -13.42 -1.35
C ASP A 111 -14.39 -11.93 -1.57
N GLY A 112 -15.26 -11.27 -2.32
CA GLY A 112 -15.16 -9.83 -2.55
C GLY A 112 -15.43 -9.00 -1.28
N GLU A 113 -16.36 -9.42 -0.44
CA GLU A 113 -16.68 -8.68 0.79
C GLU A 113 -15.47 -8.70 1.75
N GLU A 114 -14.92 -9.88 2.00
CA GLU A 114 -13.72 -10.03 2.83
C GLU A 114 -12.53 -9.30 2.21
N PHE A 115 -12.40 -9.33 0.88
CA PHE A 115 -11.36 -8.58 0.18
C PHE A 115 -11.47 -7.07 0.44
N ALA A 116 -12.67 -6.50 0.29
CA ALA A 116 -12.89 -5.07 0.49
C ALA A 116 -12.60 -4.66 1.95
N GLU A 117 -13.02 -5.47 2.92
CA GLU A 117 -12.72 -5.26 4.34
C GLU A 117 -11.21 -5.31 4.60
N ALA A 118 -10.54 -6.36 4.10
CA ALA A 118 -9.12 -6.58 4.28
C ALA A 118 -8.28 -5.45 3.68
N VAL A 119 -8.66 -4.96 2.50
CA VAL A 119 -7.96 -3.85 1.83
C VAL A 119 -8.19 -2.52 2.55
N SER A 120 -9.40 -2.25 3.05
CA SER A 120 -9.65 -1.06 3.89
C SER A 120 -8.81 -1.08 5.18
N GLY A 121 -8.72 -2.23 5.86
CA GLY A 121 -7.88 -2.38 7.05
C GLY A 121 -6.39 -2.25 6.75
N TYR A 122 -5.94 -2.76 5.59
CA TYR A 122 -4.59 -2.58 5.10
C TYR A 122 -4.26 -1.11 4.83
N ASP A 123 -5.13 -0.39 4.11
CA ASP A 123 -4.93 1.03 3.78
C ASP A 123 -4.76 1.89 5.02
N GLN A 124 -5.61 1.70 6.04
CA GLN A 124 -5.49 2.40 7.32
C GLN A 124 -4.17 2.08 8.05
N THR A 125 -3.79 0.80 8.05
CA THR A 125 -2.57 0.33 8.72
C THR A 125 -1.32 0.92 8.07
N VAL A 126 -1.26 0.91 6.74
CA VAL A 126 -0.14 1.44 5.98
C VAL A 126 -0.08 2.97 6.06
N ALA A 127 -1.21 3.66 5.89
CA ALA A 127 -1.26 5.11 6.02
C ALA A 127 -0.75 5.58 7.38
N THR A 128 -1.17 4.92 8.46
CA THR A 128 -0.71 5.21 9.82
C THR A 128 0.80 5.00 9.96
N ALA A 129 1.33 3.92 9.38
CA ALA A 129 2.76 3.64 9.40
C ALA A 129 3.57 4.71 8.62
N VAL A 130 3.08 5.13 7.46
CA VAL A 130 3.71 6.19 6.63
C VAL A 130 3.72 7.53 7.35
N VAL A 131 2.61 7.94 7.97
CA VAL A 131 2.56 9.19 8.77
C VAL A 131 3.53 9.13 9.95
N SER A 132 3.61 7.96 10.61
CA SER A 132 4.51 7.75 11.75
C SER A 132 5.98 7.79 11.33
N LEU A 133 6.30 7.25 10.14
CA LEU A 133 7.62 7.32 9.54
C LEU A 133 8.00 8.76 9.16
N GLY A 134 7.11 9.47 8.46
CA GLY A 134 7.34 10.87 8.07
C GLY A 134 7.53 11.81 9.26
N SER A 135 6.77 11.61 10.34
CA SER A 135 6.93 12.38 11.59
C SER A 135 8.29 12.14 12.25
N ARG A 136 8.82 10.91 12.19
CA ARG A 136 10.14 10.57 12.73
C ARG A 136 11.30 11.14 11.90
N LEU A 137 11.15 11.14 10.58
CA LEU A 137 12.11 11.76 9.67
C LEU A 137 12.14 13.28 9.86
N GLY A 138 10.99 13.92 10.02
CA GLY A 138 10.88 15.36 10.33
C GLY A 138 11.39 15.75 11.72
N SER A 139 11.42 14.84 12.69
CA SER A 139 11.98 15.08 14.03
C SER A 139 13.48 14.82 14.14
N SER A 140 14.13 14.15 13.18
CA SER A 140 15.57 13.86 13.24
C SER A 140 16.46 15.03 12.76
N THR A 141 15.89 16.23 12.57
CA THR A 141 16.57 17.43 12.09
C THR A 141 16.83 18.50 13.17
N VAL A 142 16.90 18.12 14.46
CA VAL A 142 17.29 19.00 15.58
C VAL A 142 18.60 18.56 16.20
#